data_AF-A0A1V5NMH5-F1
#
_entry.id   AF-A0A1V5NMH5-F1
#
_cell.length_a   1.000
_cell.length_b   1.000
_cell.length_c   1.000
_cell.angle_alpha   90.00
_cell.angle_beta   90.00
_cell.angle_gamma   90.00
#
_symmetry.space_group_name_H-M   'P 1'
#
loop_
_entity.id
_entity.type
_entity.pdbx_description
1 polymer ?
#
loop_
_entity_poly.entity_id
_entity_poly.type
_entity_poly.pdbx_seq_one_letter_code
_entity_poly.pdbx_strand_id
1 'polypeptide(L)'
;MNKKHGFPFMPVIKVTSNEETAHRLEDCIDLDISYVTEGLFDLEQSSKLIYEEMIGVVNGKMTKSEINRYYSFMGISTNGLIV
;
A
#
# COMPACT_ATOMS: atom_id res chain seq x y z
N MET A 1 -8.30 13.12 -7.99
CA MET A 1 -8.05 13.42 -6.56
C MET A 1 -6.87 12.57 -6.10
N ASN A 2 -5.64 12.91 -6.52
CA ASN A 2 -4.45 12.08 -6.27
C ASN A 2 -3.86 12.41 -4.90
N LYS A 3 -4.37 11.77 -3.84
CA LYS A 3 -3.75 11.82 -2.50
C LYS A 3 -2.44 11.03 -2.53
N LYS A 4 -1.34 11.73 -2.81
CA LYS A 4 0.03 11.20 -2.74
C LYS A 4 0.40 10.92 -1.27
N HIS A 5 0.25 9.67 -0.85
CA HIS A 5 0.74 9.18 0.44
C HIS A 5 1.91 8.25 0.21
N GLY A 6 2.93 8.38 1.02
CA GLY A 6 4.11 7.53 1.06
C GLY A 6 4.92 7.93 2.28
N PHE A 7 6.05 7.27 2.48
CA PHE A 7 6.90 7.53 3.63
C PHE A 7 8.36 7.66 3.15
N PRO A 8 9.11 8.66 3.62
CA PRO A 8 10.42 9.00 3.04
C PRO A 8 11.52 7.98 3.32
N PHE A 9 11.39 7.18 4.38
CA PHE A 9 12.43 6.23 4.82
C PHE A 9 11.92 4.81 5.05
N MET A 10 10.68 4.50 4.68
CA MET A 10 10.10 3.16 4.76
C MET A 10 9.27 2.88 3.49
N PRO A 11 9.32 1.65 2.96
CA PRO A 11 8.43 1.25 1.87
C PRO A 11 6.97 1.26 2.34
N VAL A 12 6.04 1.61 1.44
CA VAL A 12 4.60 1.65 1.72
C VAL A 12 3.87 0.85 0.65
N ILE A 13 3.45 -0.36 1.01
CA ILE A 13 2.64 -1.25 0.17
C ILE A 13 1.18 -0.81 0.30
N LYS A 14 0.59 -0.33 -0.79
CA LYS A 14 -0.84 0.02 -0.84
C LYS A 14 -1.65 -1.13 -1.41
N VAL A 15 -2.53 -1.66 -0.56
CA VAL A 15 -3.43 -2.76 -0.90
C VAL A 15 -4.85 -2.25 -1.03
N THR A 16 -5.61 -2.77 -1.99
CA THR A 16 -7.05 -2.49 -2.16
C THR A 16 -7.81 -3.78 -2.40
N SER A 17 -9.07 -3.83 -1.95
CA SER A 17 -10.02 -4.90 -2.26
C SER A 17 -11.16 -4.39 -3.15
N ASN A 18 -10.88 -3.37 -3.95
CA ASN A 18 -11.85 -2.77 -4.84
C ASN A 18 -11.18 -2.64 -6.21
N GLU A 19 -11.62 -3.48 -7.14
CA GLU A 19 -11.07 -3.60 -8.50
C GLU A 19 -11.11 -2.26 -9.23
N GLU A 20 -12.21 -1.52 -9.10
CA GLU A 20 -12.35 -0.20 -9.72
C GLU A 20 -11.28 0.79 -9.21
N THR A 21 -10.95 0.72 -7.93
CA THR A 21 -9.88 1.53 -7.31
C THR A 21 -8.52 1.07 -7.78
N ALA A 22 -8.28 -0.24 -7.89
CA ALA A 22 -7.03 -0.79 -8.40
C ALA A 22 -6.77 -0.31 -9.84
N HIS A 23 -7.78 -0.38 -10.70
CA HIS A 23 -7.68 0.07 -12.09
C HIS A 23 -7.52 1.60 -12.20
N ARG A 24 -8.33 2.38 -11.48
CA ARG A 24 -8.27 3.86 -11.55
C ARG A 24 -7.00 4.45 -10.93
N LEU A 25 -6.42 3.77 -9.95
CA LEU A 25 -5.23 4.20 -9.23
C LEU A 25 -4.07 3.22 -9.43
N GLU A 26 -3.98 2.62 -10.61
CA GLU A 26 -2.95 1.63 -10.94
C GLU A 26 -1.55 2.19 -10.64
N ASP A 27 -1.28 3.46 -10.95
CA ASP A 27 0.02 4.09 -10.64
C ASP A 27 0.34 4.21 -9.14
N CYS A 28 -0.62 3.94 -8.25
CA CYS A 28 -0.48 4.11 -6.80
C CYS A 28 -0.68 2.81 -6.00
N ILE A 29 -1.46 1.84 -6.49
CA ILE A 29 -1.80 0.60 -5.77
C ILE A 29 -0.80 -0.50 -6.09
N ASP A 30 -0.16 -1.06 -5.08
CA ASP A 30 0.84 -2.13 -5.24
C ASP A 30 0.19 -3.52 -5.42
N LEU A 31 -0.93 -3.76 -4.72
CA LEU A 31 -1.61 -5.05 -4.71
C LEU A 31 -3.13 -4.89 -4.72
N ASP A 32 -3.79 -5.59 -5.66
CA ASP A 32 -5.24 -5.75 -5.69
C ASP A 32 -5.62 -7.14 -5.14
N ILE A 33 -6.57 -7.15 -4.21
CA ILE A 33 -7.14 -8.35 -3.59
C ILE A 33 -8.67 -8.39 -3.73
N SER A 34 -9.26 -7.70 -4.72
CA SER A 34 -10.73 -7.65 -4.92
C SER A 34 -11.41 -9.02 -4.96
N TYR A 35 -10.67 -10.06 -5.37
CA TYR A 35 -11.09 -11.46 -5.36
C TYR A 35 -11.68 -11.92 -4.01
N VAL A 36 -11.24 -11.35 -2.88
CA VAL A 36 -11.76 -11.67 -1.55
C VAL A 36 -13.19 -11.17 -1.36
N THR A 37 -13.50 -9.97 -1.85
CA THR A 37 -14.83 -9.37 -1.79
C THR A 37 -15.78 -9.95 -2.83
N GLU A 38 -15.24 -10.49 -3.92
CA GLU A 38 -15.99 -11.22 -4.95
C GLU A 38 -16.28 -12.68 -4.55
N GLY A 39 -15.73 -13.14 -3.42
CA GLY A 39 -15.88 -14.52 -2.94
C GLY A 39 -15.12 -15.55 -3.76
N LEU A 40 -14.19 -15.11 -4.62
CA LEU A 40 -13.34 -15.97 -5.44
C LEU A 40 -12.18 -16.54 -4.63
N PHE A 41 -11.65 -15.75 -3.69
CA PHE A 41 -10.59 -16.14 -2.76
C PHE A 41 -11.11 -16.09 -1.33
N ASP A 42 -10.65 -17.00 -0.49
CA ASP A 42 -10.83 -16.89 0.95
C ASP A 42 -9.80 -15.90 1.58
N LEU A 43 -9.95 -15.68 2.89
CA LEU A 43 -9.09 -14.76 3.64
C LEU A 43 -7.64 -15.27 3.70
N GLU A 44 -7.42 -16.59 3.77
CA GLU A 44 -6.09 -17.19 3.86
C GLU A 44 -5.33 -17.01 2.55
N GLN A 45 -5.98 -17.31 1.41
CA GLN A 45 -5.43 -17.10 0.07
C GLN A 45 -5.08 -15.62 -0.16
N SER A 46 -5.96 -14.71 0.24
CA SER A 46 -5.74 -13.27 0.11
C SER A 46 -4.60 -12.78 1.01
N SER A 47 -4.51 -13.30 2.24
CA SER A 47 -3.41 -12.99 3.16
C SER A 47 -2.06 -13.45 2.63
N LYS A 48 -2.02 -14.59 1.91
CA LYS A 48 -0.81 -15.11 1.29
C LYS A 48 -0.27 -14.17 0.21
N LEU A 49 -1.14 -13.58 -0.61
CA LEU A 49 -0.74 -12.58 -1.61
C LEU A 49 -0.09 -11.35 -0.96
N ILE A 50 -0.68 -10.85 0.14
CA ILE A 50 -0.12 -9.72 0.91
C ILE A 50 1.25 -10.10 1.48
N TYR A 51 1.38 -11.30 2.02
CA TYR A 51 2.63 -11.79 2.60
C TYR A 51 3.74 -11.93 1.55
N GLU A 52 3.42 -12.51 0.38
CA GLU A 52 4.37 -12.65 -0.73
C GLU A 52 4.83 -11.28 -1.26
N GLU A 53 3.91 -10.32 -1.37
CA GLU A 53 4.24 -8.94 -1.76
C GLU A 53 5.18 -8.29 -0.73
N MET A 54 4.90 -8.46 0.56
CA MET A 54 5.75 -7.97 1.65
C MET A 54 7.15 -8.58 1.57
N ILE A 55 7.27 -9.90 1.36
CA ILE A 55 8.57 -10.57 1.20
C ILE A 55 9.31 -10.04 -0.03
N GLY A 56 8.61 -9.78 -1.14
CA GLY A 56 9.18 -9.15 -2.32
C GLY A 56 9.78 -7.78 -2.00
N VAL A 57 9.04 -6.94 -1.28
CA VAL A 57 9.48 -5.60 -0.87
C VAL A 57 10.66 -5.64 0.09
N VAL A 58 10.64 -6.53 1.07
CA VAL A 58 11.77 -6.74 1.99
C VAL A 58 13.03 -7.18 1.24
N ASN A 59 12.89 -7.93 0.14
CA ASN A 59 14.00 -8.33 -0.73
C ASN A 59 14.38 -7.28 -1.79
N GLY A 60 13.84 -6.06 -1.71
CA GLY A 60 14.24 -4.93 -2.55
C GLY A 60 13.32 -4.64 -3.74
N LYS A 61 12.15 -5.28 -3.85
CA LYS A 61 11.09 -4.80 -4.75
C LYS A 61 10.66 -3.41 -4.32
N MET A 62 10.74 -2.43 -5.22
CA MET A 62 10.28 -1.08 -4.93
C MET A 62 8.76 -1.00 -4.93
N THR A 63 8.19 -0.28 -3.95
CA THR A 63 6.77 0.08 -3.94
C THR A 63 6.51 1.26 -4.89
N LYS A 64 5.28 1.38 -5.40
CA LYS A 64 4.85 2.51 -6.23
C LYS A 64 5.01 3.85 -5.50
N SER A 65 4.88 3.85 -4.18
CA SER A 65 5.13 5.04 -3.35
C SER A 65 6.59 5.50 -3.42
N GLU A 66 7.55 4.56 -3.45
CA GLU A 66 8.98 4.85 -3.60
C GLU A 66 9.31 5.28 -5.02
N ILE A 67 8.81 4.56 -6.04
CA ILE A 67 9.03 4.88 -7.46
C ILE A 67 8.56 6.31 -7.77
N ASN A 68 7.39 6.68 -7.26
CA ASN A 68 6.80 8.00 -7.49
C ASN A 68 7.32 9.09 -6.54
N ARG A 69 8.26 8.77 -5.64
CA ARG A 69 8.90 9.71 -4.70
C ARG A 69 7.89 10.43 -3.80
N TYR A 70 6.91 9.70 -3.28
CA TYR A 70 5.91 10.25 -2.34
C TYR A 70 6.50 10.42 -0.94
N TYR A 71 7.43 11.38 -0.80
CA TYR A 71 8.22 11.63 0.41
C TYR A 71 7.76 12.86 1.21
N SER A 72 6.72 13.54 0.74
CA SER A 72 6.38 14.91 1.14
C SER A 72 5.77 15.04 2.53
N PHE A 73 5.35 13.94 3.16
CA PHE A 73 4.57 14.01 4.40
C PHE A 73 5.02 13.00 5.45
N MET A 74 5.42 13.52 6.60
CA MET A 74 5.63 12.77 7.84
C MET A 74 4.87 13.50 8.95
N GLY A 75 3.68 13.01 9.28
CA GLY A 75 2.92 13.52 10.42
C GLY A 75 3.47 12.93 11.71
N ILE A 76 4.23 13.72 12.48
CA ILE A 76 4.59 13.37 13.86
C ILE A 76 3.55 14.01 14.78
N SER A 77 2.76 13.18 15.46
CA SER A 77 1.77 13.62 16.45
C SER A 77 2.23 13.22 17.84
N THR A 78 2.10 14.12 18.81
CA THR A 78 2.35 13.84 20.22
C THR A 78 1.09 14.20 21.03
N ASN A 79 0.82 13.48 22.12
CA ASN A 79 -0.35 13.69 22.96
C ASN A 79 -0.08 14.63 24.16
N GLY A 80 1.00 15.41 24.12
CA GLY A 80 1.45 16.23 25.25
C GLY A 80 1.90 17.63 24.84
N LEU A 81 2.28 18.45 25.81
CA LEU A 81 2.81 19.79 25.53
C LEU A 81 4.08 19.68 24.69
N ILE A 82 4.06 20.26 23.49
CA ILE A 82 5.25 20.47 22.67
C ILE A 82 5.87 21.78 23.18
N VAL A 83 7.04 21.67 23.81
CA VAL A 83 7.85 22.82 24.26
C VAL A 83 8.93 23.16 23.26
#